data_AF-A0A6L8BZ54-F1
#
_entry.id   AF-A0A6L8BZ54-F1
#
_cell.length_a   1.000
_cell.length_b   1.000
_cell.length_c   1.000
_cell.angle_alpha   90.00
_cell.angle_beta   90.00
_cell.angle_gamma   90.00
#
_symmetry.space_group_name_H-M   'P 1'
#
loop_
_entity.id
_entity.type
_entity.pdbx_description
1 polymer ?
#
loop_
_entity_poly.entity_id
_entity_poly.type
_entity_poly.pdbx_seq_one_letter_code
_entity_poly.pdbx_strand_id
1 'polypeptide(L)'
;MNQHEVKPLRVWKVSEAKARLSEILRLSEEEGPQRIGMRRSFVVIPERVWRERKEGPRKALGQWLVENIPRGSNLTIPDRSTNRKTP
;
A
#
# COMPACT_ATOMS: atom_id res chain seq x y z
N MET A 1 -6.30 9.11 -16.42
CA MET A 1 -5.88 9.30 -15.02
C MET A 1 -6.97 8.71 -14.15
N ASN A 2 -6.91 7.40 -13.89
CA ASN A 2 -7.99 6.69 -13.22
C ASN A 2 -7.75 6.78 -11.71
N GLN A 3 -8.60 7.58 -11.06
CA GLN A 3 -8.62 7.68 -9.61
C GLN A 3 -9.05 6.31 -9.07
N HIS A 4 -8.12 5.58 -8.46
CA HIS A 4 -8.49 4.43 -7.65
C HIS A 4 -9.22 4.97 -6.42
N GLU A 5 -10.54 4.93 -6.46
CA GLU A 5 -11.37 5.19 -5.29
C GLU A 5 -11.02 4.14 -4.23
N VAL A 6 -10.20 4.53 -3.25
CA VAL A 6 -9.83 3.68 -2.12
C VAL A 6 -11.06 3.62 -1.22
N LYS A 7 -11.89 2.60 -1.43
CA LYS A 7 -13.02 2.29 -0.54
C LYS A 7 -12.48 2.26 0.91
N PRO A 8 -13.09 3.00 1.86
CA PRO A 8 -12.57 3.05 3.21
C PRO A 8 -12.55 1.65 3.80
N LEU A 9 -11.36 1.17 4.17
CA LEU A 9 -11.19 -0.15 4.76
C LEU A 9 -12.02 -0.22 6.04
N ARG A 10 -13.10 -1.00 6.01
CA ARG A 10 -13.91 -1.30 7.19
C ARG A 10 -12.99 -1.82 8.30
N VAL A 11 -13.10 -1.22 9.49
CA VAL A 11 -12.33 -1.64 10.66
C VAL A 11 -13.23 -2.44 11.60
N TRP A 12 -12.92 -3.71 11.77
CA TRP A 12 -13.61 -4.62 12.67
C TRP A 12 -13.19 -4.36 14.12
N LYS A 13 -14.15 -4.30 15.05
CA LYS A 13 -13.80 -4.38 16.49
C LYS A 13 -13.29 -5.79 16.79
N VAL A 14 -12.42 -5.92 17.80
CA VAL A 14 -11.84 -7.23 18.16
C VAL A 14 -12.92 -8.24 18.56
N SER A 15 -13.93 -7.82 19.32
CA SER A 15 -15.06 -8.67 19.70
C SER A 15 -15.87 -9.16 18.50
N GLU A 16 -16.18 -8.24 17.57
CA GLU A 16 -16.89 -8.56 16.33
C GLU A 16 -16.10 -9.54 15.47
N ALA A 17 -14.78 -9.32 15.35
CA ALA A 17 -13.91 -10.20 14.58
C ALA A 17 -13.85 -11.62 15.14
N LYS A 18 -13.85 -11.78 16.46
CA LYS A 18 -13.92 -13.11 17.09
C LYS A 18 -15.23 -13.83 16.76
N ALA A 19 -16.35 -13.11 16.79
CA ALA A 19 -17.67 -13.68 16.50
C ALA A 19 -17.87 -14.00 15.02
N ARG A 20 -17.17 -13.29 14.11
CA ARG A 20 -17.38 -13.36 12.65
C ARG A 20 -16.09 -13.74 11.89
N LEU A 21 -15.22 -14.53 12.50
CA LEU A 21 -13.89 -14.81 11.94
C LEU A 21 -13.98 -15.45 10.55
N SER A 22 -14.88 -16.42 10.34
CA SER A 22 -15.06 -17.08 9.04
C SER A 22 -15.46 -16.10 7.94
N GLU A 23 -16.29 -15.11 8.26
CA GLU A 23 -16.67 -14.06 7.31
C GLU A 23 -15.49 -13.16 6.96
N ILE A 24 -14.69 -12.77 7.97
CA ILE A 24 -13.48 -11.98 7.74
C ILE A 24 -12.51 -12.71 6.82
N LEU A 25 -12.33 -14.02 7.01
CA LEU A 25 -11.47 -14.83 6.14
C LEU A 25 -11.99 -14.84 4.70
N ARG A 26 -13.30 -15.07 4.50
CA ARG A 26 -13.93 -15.02 3.17
C ARG A 26 -13.76 -13.65 2.50
N LEU A 27 -14.04 -12.57 3.24
CA LEU A 27 -13.85 -11.21 2.74
C LEU A 27 -12.37 -10.89 2.45
N SER A 28 -11.44 -11.50 3.19
CA SER A 28 -10.00 -11.32 2.92
C SER A 28 -9.55 -11.92 1.59
N GLU A 29 -10.23 -12.97 1.13
CA GLU A 29 -10.02 -13.62 -0.16
C GLU A 29 -10.72 -12.85 -1.29
N GLU A 30 -11.99 -12.47 -1.09
CA GLU A 30 -12.84 -11.90 -2.14
C GLU A 30 -12.66 -10.37 -2.32
N GLU A 31 -12.59 -9.63 -1.22
CA GLU A 31 -12.60 -8.16 -1.22
C GLU A 31 -11.23 -7.57 -0.85
N GLY A 32 -10.28 -8.43 -0.46
CA GLY A 32 -8.94 -8.03 -0.07
C GLY A 32 -8.78 -7.75 1.43
N PRO A 33 -7.66 -7.12 1.86
CA PRO A 33 -7.22 -7.09 3.25
C PRO A 33 -8.26 -6.53 4.23
N GLN A 34 -8.46 -7.25 5.35
CA GLN A 34 -9.42 -6.85 6.40
C GLN A 34 -8.67 -6.34 7.64
N ARG A 35 -9.12 -5.22 8.22
CA ARG A 35 -8.45 -4.59 9.37
C ARG A 35 -9.21 -4.81 10.66
N ILE A 36 -8.54 -5.30 11.70
CA ILE A 36 -9.10 -5.55 13.03
C ILE A 36 -8.44 -4.62 14.04
N GLY A 37 -9.24 -3.86 14.79
CA GLY A 37 -8.79 -2.97 15.87
C GLY A 37 -8.43 -1.55 15.41
N MET A 38 -8.84 -0.55 16.20
CA MET A 38 -8.57 0.87 15.92
C MET A 38 -7.23 1.36 16.50
N ARG A 39 -6.95 1.06 17.78
CA ARG A 39 -5.72 1.51 18.48
C ARG A 39 -4.53 0.58 18.26
N ARG A 40 -4.75 -0.73 18.38
CA ARG A 40 -3.80 -1.78 18.02
C ARG A 40 -4.41 -2.55 16.86
N SER A 41 -3.99 -2.21 15.65
CA SER A 41 -4.59 -2.75 14.43
C SER A 41 -3.79 -3.92 13.89
N PHE A 42 -4.50 -4.96 13.50
CA PHE A 42 -3.99 -6.12 12.78
C PHE A 42 -4.65 -6.18 11.41
N VAL A 43 -3.99 -6.80 10.45
CA VAL A 43 -4.53 -7.02 9.10
C VAL A 43 -4.59 -8.51 8.82
N VAL A 44 -5.73 -8.97 8.34
CA VAL A 44 -5.94 -10.34 7.86
C VAL A 44 -5.85 -10.33 6.33
N ILE A 45 -4.97 -11.19 5.82
CA ILE A 45 -4.79 -11.45 4.39
C ILE A 45 -4.64 -12.96 4.17
N PRO A 46 -4.94 -13.46 2.96
CA PRO A 46 -4.63 -14.83 2.59
C PRO A 46 -3.13 -15.12 2.73
N GLU A 47 -2.78 -16.32 3.17
CA GLU A 47 -1.38 -16.72 3.38
C GLU A 47 -0.56 -16.61 2.09
N ARG A 48 -1.14 -17.00 0.94
CA ARG A 48 -0.48 -16.90 -0.37
C ARG A 48 -0.01 -15.48 -0.67
N VAL A 49 -0.85 -14.48 -0.40
CA VAL A 49 -0.52 -13.06 -0.62
C VAL A 49 0.62 -12.61 0.30
N TRP A 50 0.63 -13.09 1.55
CA TRP A 50 1.73 -12.82 2.46
C TRP A 50 3.05 -13.40 1.96
N ARG A 51 3.04 -14.68 1.57
CA ARG A 51 4.22 -15.38 1.05
C ARG A 51 4.76 -14.72 -0.21
N GLU A 52 3.92 -14.44 -1.19
CA GLU A 52 4.32 -13.75 -2.43
C GLU A 52 5.01 -12.41 -2.16
N ARG A 53 4.53 -11.62 -1.20
CA ARG A 53 5.18 -10.35 -0.83
C ARG A 53 6.49 -10.53 -0.07
N LYS A 54 6.60 -11.60 0.72
CA LYS A 54 7.74 -11.82 1.62
C LYS A 54 8.89 -12.53 0.90
N GLU A 55 8.54 -13.43 -0.02
CA GLU A 55 9.44 -14.31 -0.79
C GLU A 55 9.62 -13.84 -2.23
N GLY A 56 8.73 -12.99 -2.74
CA GLY A 56 8.87 -12.41 -4.08
C GLY A 56 10.12 -11.56 -4.22
N PRO A 57 10.63 -11.39 -5.46
CA PRO A 57 11.82 -10.59 -5.70
C PRO A 57 11.56 -9.16 -5.23
N ARG A 58 12.17 -8.78 -4.10
CA ARG A 58 12.26 -7.38 -3.68
C ARG A 58 13.16 -6.67 -4.67
N LYS A 59 12.57 -6.20 -5.77
CA LYS A 59 13.28 -5.34 -6.69
C LYS A 59 13.68 -4.09 -5.94
N ALA A 60 14.99 -3.82 -5.85
CA ALA A 60 15.47 -2.58 -5.26
C ALA A 60 14.82 -1.41 -5.99
N LEU A 61 14.36 -0.40 -5.25
CA LEU A 61 13.67 0.75 -5.83
C LEU A 61 14.46 1.35 -7.01
N GLY A 62 15.79 1.47 -6.88
CA GLY A 62 16.65 1.95 -7.96
C GLY A 62 16.53 1.12 -9.24
N GLN A 63 16.52 -0.21 -9.14
CA GLN A 63 16.33 -1.08 -10.29
C GLN A 63 14.92 -0.93 -10.88
N TRP A 64 13.89 -0.80 -10.04
CA TRP A 64 12.53 -0.54 -10.51
C TRP A 64 12.43 0.79 -11.27
N LEU A 65 13.05 1.86 -10.77
CA LEU A 65 13.05 3.19 -11.38
C LEU A 65 13.74 3.17 -12.75
N VAL A 66 14.89 2.50 -12.89
CA VAL A 66 15.58 2.38 -14.19
C VAL A 66 14.70 1.69 -15.25
N GLU A 67 13.90 0.71 -14.83
CA GLU A 67 13.05 -0.08 -15.73
C GLU A 67 11.68 0.57 -16.01
N ASN A 68 11.15 1.40 -15.09
CA ASN A 68 9.78 1.91 -15.17
C ASN A 68 9.66 3.44 -15.30
N ILE A 69 10.73 4.21 -15.05
CA ILE A 69 10.69 5.65 -15.31
C ILE A 69 10.75 5.88 -16.83
N PRO A 70 9.84 6.70 -17.40
CA PRO A 70 9.94 7.12 -18.78
C PRO A 70 11.27 7.84 -19.03
N ARG A 71 12.15 7.21 -19.83
CA ARG A 71 13.41 7.84 -20.25
C ARG A 71 13.09 9.05 -21.13
N GLY A 72 13.59 10.22 -20.77
CA GLY A 72 13.44 11.44 -21.59
C GLY A 72 12.18 12.26 -21.32
N SER A 73 11.54 12.11 -20.15
CA SER A 73 10.55 13.10 -19.72
C SER A 73 11.24 14.46 -19.56
N ASN A 74 10.74 15.48 -20.28
CA ASN A 74 11.26 16.84 -20.26
C ASN A 74 10.84 17.51 -18.94
N LEU A 75 11.41 17.02 -17.83
CA LEU A 75 11.20 17.54 -16.50
C LEU A 75 11.78 18.95 -16.48
N THR A 76 10.92 19.96 -16.38
CA THR A 76 11.33 21.33 -16.11
C THR A 76 12.02 21.36 -14.76
N ILE A 77 13.35 21.37 -14.77
CA ILE A 77 14.15 21.48 -13.55
C ILE A 77 13.92 22.89 -13.01
N PRO A 78 13.32 23.06 -11.82
CA PRO A 78 13.15 24.37 -11.24
C PRO A 78 14.52 25.00 -10.96
N ASP A 79 14.65 26.29 -11.26
CA ASP A 79 15.86 27.03 -11.01
C ASP A 79 16.20 27.03 -9.50
N ARG A 80 17.41 26.55 -9.18
CA ARG A 80 17.91 26.43 -7.80
C ARG A 80 18.45 27.75 -7.23
N SER A 81 18.46 28.81 -8.03
CA SER A 81 18.99 30.13 -7.64
C SER A 81 18.16 30.83 -6.55
N THR A 82 16.88 30.48 -6.39
CA THR A 82 15.94 31.20 -5.51
C THR A 82 16.09 30.89 -4.02
N ASN A 83 16.94 29.93 -3.64
CA ASN A 83 17.14 29.55 -2.23
C ASN A 83 18.43 30.10 -1.61
N ARG A 84 19.15 31.00 -2.31
CA ARG A 84 20.16 31.84 -1.68
C ARG A 84 19.47 33.02 -1.00
N LYS A 85 19.04 32.83 0.25
CA LYS A 85 18.97 33.95 1.20
C LYS A 85 20.41 34.34 1.51
N THR A 86 20.96 35.24 0.72
CA THR A 86 22.20 35.94 1.05
C THR A 86 21.92 36.80 2.30
N PRO A 87 22.76 36.77 3.34
CA PRO A 87 22.67 37.70 4.46
C PRO A 87 22.95 39.14 4.02
#